data_AF-A0A7R6XSB1-F1
#
_entry.id   AF-A0A7R6XSB1-F1
#
_cell.length_a   1.000
_cell.length_b   1.000
_cell.length_c   1.000
_cell.angle_alpha   90.00
_cell.angle_beta   90.00
_cell.angle_gamma   90.00
#
_symmetry.space_group_name_H-M   'P 1'
#
loop_
_entity.id
_entity.type
_entity.pdbx_description
1 polymer ?
#
loop_
_entity_poly.entity_id
_entity_poly.type
_entity_poly.pdbx_seq_one_letter_code
_entity_poly.pdbx_strand_id
1 'polypeptide(L)' 'MDHIVTLDSRKEAALQAIADKFIALHKGDAVKALKEMIVLNGHLQQRLEARSEPHRARS' A
#
# COMPACT_ATOMS: atom_id res chain seq x y z
N MET A 1 -9.35 -10.98 6.02
CA MET A 1 -7.90 -10.88 5.69
C MET A 1 -7.62 -11.85 4.53
N ASP A 2 -8.44 -11.78 3.48
CA ASP A 2 -8.67 -12.94 2.59
C ASP A 2 -7.90 -12.87 1.26
N HIS A 3 -7.00 -11.90 1.13
CA HIS A 3 -6.21 -11.67 -0.09
C HIS A 3 -4.76 -11.35 0.26
N ILE A 4 -4.05 -12.32 0.85
CA ILE A 4 -2.58 -12.25 0.91
C ILE A 4 -2.09 -12.47 -0.51
N VAL A 5 -1.58 -11.41 -1.14
CA VAL A 5 -0.98 -11.50 -2.47
C VAL A 5 0.38 -12.16 -2.33
N THR A 6 0.53 -13.38 -2.84
CA THR A 6 1.84 -14.02 -2.97
C THR A 6 2.56 -13.43 -4.18
N LEU A 7 3.81 -13.00 -3.99
CA LEU A 7 4.65 -12.47 -5.06
C LEU A 7 5.59 -13.58 -5.54
N ASP A 8 5.72 -13.71 -6.86
CA ASP A 8 6.83 -14.47 -7.44
C ASP A 8 8.12 -13.62 -7.39
N SER A 9 9.29 -14.25 -7.54
CA SER A 9 10.58 -13.56 -7.38
C SER A 9 10.77 -12.35 -8.31
N ARG A 10 10.11 -12.34 -9.48
CA ARG A 10 10.14 -11.19 -10.39
C ARG A 10 9.34 -10.02 -9.82
N LYS A 11 8.15 -10.29 -9.28
CA LYS A 11 7.33 -9.28 -8.60
C LYS A 11 7.98 -8.77 -7.32
N GLU A 12 8.65 -9.64 -6.56
CA GLU A 12 9.42 -9.23 -5.39
C GLU A 12 10.55 -8.26 -5.78
N ALA A 13 11.33 -8.59 -6.81
CA ALA A 13 12.39 -7.69 -7.30
C ALA A 13 11.85 -6.34 -7.79
N ALA A 14 10.71 -6.35 -8.50
CA ALA A 14 10.05 -5.13 -8.92
C ALA A 14 9.56 -4.29 -7.74
N LEU A 15 8.98 -4.93 -6.72
CA LEU A 15 8.55 -4.26 -5.49
C LEU A 15 9.73 -3.66 -4.73
N GLN A 16 10.84 -4.40 -4.62
CA GLN A 16 12.07 -3.92 -3.98
C GLN A 16 12.61 -2.68 -4.69
N ALA A 17 12.68 -2.69 -6.02
CA ALA A 17 13.16 -1.53 -6.78
C ALA A 17 12.28 -0.28 -6.59
N ILE A 18 10.98 -0.45 -6.35
CA ILE A 18 10.08 0.65 -6.02
C ILE A 18 10.31 1.12 -4.58
N ALA A 19 10.47 0.21 -3.64
CA ALA A 19 10.76 0.52 -2.24
C ALA A 19 12.07 1.32 -2.09
N ASP A 20 13.13 0.92 -2.80
CA ASP A 20 14.42 1.62 -2.77
C ASP A 20 14.30 3.05 -3.29
N LYS A 21 13.56 3.25 -4.40
CA LYS A 21 13.28 4.60 -4.94
C LYS A 21 12.48 5.44 -3.95
N PHE A 22 11.49 4.85 -3.30
CA PHE A 22 10.67 5.54 -2.31
C PHE A 22 11.51 5.98 -1.12
N ILE A 23 12.35 5.09 -0.57
CA ILE A 23 13.27 5.42 0.52
C ILE A 23 14.26 6.53 0.10
N ALA A 24 14.75 6.51 -1.14
CA ALA A 24 15.62 7.55 -1.67
C ALA A 24 14.93 8.94 -1.70
N LEU A 25 13.63 9.02 -1.99
CA LEU A 25 12.85 10.26 -1.89
C LEU A 25 12.82 10.81 -0.45
N HIS A 26 12.87 9.93 0.54
CA HIS A 26 12.97 10.28 1.96
C HIS A 26 14.42 10.43 2.46
N LYS A 27 15.39 10.59 1.54
CA LYS A 27 16.82 10.75 1.86
C LYS A 27 17.41 9.59 2.67
N GLY A 28 16.89 8.39 2.47
CA GLY A 28 17.34 7.20 3.21
C GLY A 28 16.65 6.98 4.56
N ASP A 29 15.75 7.86 4.99
CA ASP A 29 14.99 7.66 6.23
C ASP A 29 13.83 6.67 5.99
N ALA A 30 14.17 5.39 6.08
CA ALA A 30 13.22 4.29 5.88
C ALA A 30 12.07 4.30 6.90
N VAL A 31 12.30 4.77 8.13
CA VAL A 31 11.27 4.83 9.17
C VAL A 31 10.25 5.92 8.85
N LYS A 32 10.71 7.08 8.40
CA LYS A 32 9.82 8.15 7.94
C LYS A 32 9.02 7.71 6.72
N ALA A 33 9.68 7.13 5.72
CA ALA A 33 9.03 6.60 4.52
C ALA A 33 7.92 5.60 4.88
N LEU A 34 8.22 4.63 5.75
CA LEU A 34 7.27 3.62 6.20
C LEU A 34 6.06 4.24 6.90
N LYS A 35 6.26 5.22 7.80
CA LYS A 35 5.17 5.93 8.49
C LYS A 35 4.24 6.62 7.51
N GLU A 36 4.79 7.33 6.53
CA GLU A 36 3.99 8.01 5.51
C GLU A 36 3.20 7.03 4.64
N MET A 37 3.80 5.89 4.25
CA MET A 37 3.10 4.84 3.50
C MET A 37 1.94 4.22 4.29
N ILE A 38 2.11 3.99 5.60
CA ILE A 38 1.04 3.47 6.46
C ILE A 38 -0.14 4.46 6.52
N VAL A 39 0.14 5.75 6.71
CA VAL A 39 -0.89 6.80 6.74
C VAL A 39 -1.62 6.87 5.40
N LEU A 40 -0.88 6.86 4.28
CA LEU A 40 -1.46 6.86 2.95
C LEU A 40 -2.35 5.63 2.71
N ASN A 41 -1.89 4.44 3.09
CA ASN A 41 -2.67 3.22 2.98
C ASN A 41 -3.97 3.29 3.79
N GLY A 42 -3.94 3.83 5.01
CA GLY A 42 -5.14 4.05 5.81
C GLY A 42 -6.15 4.97 5.11
N HIS A 43 -5.70 6.09 4.54
CA HIS A 43 -6.57 6.98 3.77
C HIS A 43 -7.14 6.33 2.49
N LEU A 44 -6.33 5.51 1.81
CA LEU A 44 -6.81 4.77 0.64
C LEU A 44 -7.86 3.74 1.04
N GLN A 45 -7.66 3.02 2.15
CA GLN A 45 -8.66 2.10 2.70
C GLN A 45 -9.97 2.82 3.03
N GLN A 46 -9.92 3.94 3.75
CA GLN A 46 -11.11 4.75 4.04
C GLN A 46 -11.86 5.19 2.77
N ARG A 47 -11.12 5.59 1.72
CA ARG A 47 -11.72 5.97 0.42
C ARG A 47 -12.31 4.79 -0.32
N LEU A 48 -11.70 3.62 -0.24
CA LEU A 48 -12.23 2.38 -0.82
C LEU A 48 -13.50 1.94 -0.10
N GLU A 49 -13.52 1.99 1.23
CA GLU A 49 -14.69 1.70 2.06
C GLU A 49 -15.84 2.63 1.74
N ALA A 50 -15.62 3.95 1.73
CA ALA A 50 -16.64 4.95 1.38
C ALA A 50 -17.22 4.76 -0.03
N ARG A 51 -16.44 4.24 -0.98
CA ARG A 51 -16.90 3.89 -2.33
C ARG A 51 -17.64 2.55 -2.40
N SER A 52 -17.42 1.67 -1.44
CA SER A 52 -18.01 0.33 -1.38
C SER A 52 -19.33 0.28 -0.59
N GLU A 53 -19.60 1.29 0.24
CA GLU A 53 -20.86 1.42 1.00
C GLU A 53 -22.15 1.39 0.14
N PRO A 54 -22.23 1.94 -1.09
CA PRO A 54 -23.43 1.82 -1.92
C PRO A 54 -23.74 0.38 -2.35
N HIS A 55 -22.76 -0.52 -2.34
CA HIS A 55 -22.92 -1.90 -2.84
C HIS A 55 -23.42 -2.87 -1.77
N ARG A 56 -23.22 -2.58 -0.47
CA ARG A 56 -23.72 -3.42 0.64
C ARG A 56 -25.16 -3.13 1.05
N ALA A 57 -25.72 -1.98 0.69
CA ALA A 57 -27.12 -1.65 0.99
C ALA A 57 -28.14 -2.25 0.00
N ARG A 58 -27.68 -3.00 -1.02
CA ARG A 58 -28.51 -3.59 -2.09
C ARG A 58 -28.35 -5.11 -2.24
N SER A 59 -27.68 -5.78 -1.30
CA SER A 59 -27.57 -7.24 -1.24
C SER A 59 -28.38 -7.81 -0.09
#